data_AF-A0A9X9BWM7-F1
#
_entry.id   AF-A0A9X9BWM7-F1
#
_cell.length_a   1.000
_cell.length_b   1.000
_cell.length_c   1.000
_cell.angle_alpha   90.00
_cell.angle_beta   90.00
_cell.angle_gamma   90.00
#
_symmetry.space_group_name_H-M   'P 1'
#
loop_
_entity.id
_entity.type
_entity.pdbx_description
1 polymer ?
#
loop_
_entity_poly.entity_id
_entity_poly.type
_entity_poly.pdbx_seq_one_letter_code
_entity_poly.pdbx_strand_id
1 'polypeptide(L)'
;MLELVAAFICLTTLLTYVNFRFIGLPPTIGVMVTALLFSLILQGLSLLGYPGLEERIQQLIGQIDFGDLLMNWMLSFLLFAGALHVNLNDLRSYRWPIGLLATFGVLIATVVIGSLAYYIFALFGWHVSFLYCLLFGALISPTDPIAVLGVLRTANASKPLKTTIVGESLFNDGTAVVVFTVLLGIAQLGETPTVGATALLFAHEAIGGVVFGGLIGYLVYLMIKSIEQHQIEVMLTLALVIGGSAMATELHVSAPIAMVVAGLIIGNLGRKLAMNDMTRRYLDGFWELLDDMLNALLFALIGMELLLLPFNWLHVFAAGLLAVAILLSRLLTVAPAILLLRRWRTVPRGTIRILTWGGLRGGVSVALALALPLGPERDLLLSITYIVVLSSILVQGLTIGRVVKRVAEPQ
;
A
#
# COMPACT_ATOMS: atom_id res chain seq x y z
N MET A 1 25.57 2.98 6.51
CA MET A 1 24.74 2.31 5.48
C MET A 1 24.76 0.79 5.60
N LEU A 2 25.90 0.08 5.46
CA LEU A 2 25.92 -1.39 5.56
C LEU A 2 25.41 -1.92 6.91
N GLU A 3 25.90 -1.36 8.02
CA GLU A 3 25.51 -1.77 9.38
C GLU A 3 24.00 -1.63 9.62
N LEU A 4 23.41 -0.55 9.10
CA LEU A 4 21.99 -0.26 9.22
C LEU A 4 21.18 -1.26 8.38
N VAL A 5 21.52 -1.46 7.10
CA VAL A 5 20.85 -2.46 6.26
C VAL A 5 20.95 -3.87 6.87
N ALA A 6 22.12 -4.24 7.39
CA ALA A 6 22.31 -5.52 8.07
C ALA A 6 21.44 -5.65 9.32
N ALA A 7 21.40 -4.61 10.17
CA ALA A 7 20.58 -4.60 11.38
C ALA A 7 19.10 -4.81 11.06
N PHE A 8 18.55 -4.10 10.07
CA PHE A 8 17.15 -4.22 9.70
C PHE A 8 16.80 -5.55 9.05
N ILE A 9 17.66 -6.09 8.19
CA ILE A 9 17.43 -7.42 7.60
C ILE A 9 17.48 -8.49 8.70
N CYS A 10 18.48 -8.46 9.57
CA CYS A 10 18.60 -9.40 10.69
C CYS A 10 17.40 -9.29 11.64
N LEU A 11 17.00 -8.08 12.02
CA LEU A 11 15.88 -7.85 12.91
C LEU A 11 14.55 -8.28 12.28
N THR A 12 14.27 -7.89 11.05
CA THR A 12 13.07 -8.31 10.31
C THR A 12 13.01 -9.83 10.19
N THR A 13 14.14 -10.47 9.89
CA THR A 13 14.23 -11.94 9.80
C THR A 13 13.95 -12.59 11.15
N LEU A 14 14.51 -12.06 12.24
CA LEU A 14 14.26 -12.53 13.59
C LEU A 14 12.77 -12.40 13.97
N LEU A 15 12.18 -11.24 13.71
CA LEU A 15 10.76 -10.96 13.97
C LEU A 15 9.83 -11.89 13.15
N THR A 16 10.21 -12.17 11.89
CA THR A 16 9.52 -13.13 11.02
C THR A 16 9.64 -14.56 11.56
N TYR A 17 10.83 -14.96 12.00
CA TYR A 17 11.07 -16.27 12.61
C TYR A 17 10.26 -16.45 13.91
N VAL A 18 10.26 -15.44 14.78
CA VAL A 18 9.49 -15.45 16.03
C VAL A 18 8.00 -15.60 15.73
N ASN A 19 7.49 -14.87 14.74
CA ASN A 19 6.10 -15.01 14.33
C ASN A 19 5.80 -16.45 13.87
N PHE A 20 6.61 -16.98 12.95
CA PHE A 20 6.43 -18.31 12.41
C PHE A 20 6.49 -19.40 13.49
N ARG A 21 7.44 -19.30 14.42
CA ARG A 21 7.71 -20.35 15.41
C ARG A 21 6.78 -20.33 16.62
N PHE A 22 6.34 -19.15 17.06
CA PHE A 22 5.66 -18.97 18.35
C PHE A 22 4.27 -18.34 18.26
N ILE A 23 3.98 -17.46 17.29
CA ILE A 23 2.74 -16.67 17.25
C ILE A 23 1.74 -17.21 16.22
N GLY A 24 2.21 -17.63 15.03
CA GLY A 24 1.38 -18.26 14.01
C GLY A 24 0.35 -17.34 13.34
N LEU A 25 0.55 -16.02 13.38
CA LEU A 25 -0.29 -15.06 12.66
C LEU A 25 0.10 -14.98 11.17
N PRO A 26 -0.80 -14.50 10.28
CA PRO A 26 -0.46 -14.27 8.87
C PRO A 26 0.85 -13.48 8.74
N PRO A 27 1.75 -13.82 7.80
CA PRO A 27 3.15 -13.38 7.84
C PRO A 27 3.35 -11.88 8.10
N THR A 28 2.75 -11.00 7.29
CA THR A 28 2.91 -9.54 7.42
C THR A 28 2.30 -8.99 8.71
N ILE A 29 1.08 -9.41 9.06
CA ILE A 29 0.41 -9.02 10.31
C ILE A 29 1.23 -9.47 11.52
N GLY A 30 1.74 -10.70 11.48
CA GLY A 30 2.51 -11.29 12.55
C GLY A 30 3.87 -10.62 12.75
N VAL A 31 4.56 -10.23 11.66
CA VAL A 31 5.80 -9.44 11.72
C VAL A 31 5.56 -8.07 12.36
N MET A 32 4.46 -7.41 12.01
CA MET A 32 4.10 -6.14 12.66
C MET A 32 3.79 -6.33 14.15
N VAL A 33 3.04 -7.37 14.51
CA VAL A 33 2.76 -7.69 15.93
C VAL A 33 4.04 -7.98 16.70
N THR A 34 4.97 -8.76 16.15
CA THR A 34 6.26 -9.01 16.82
C THR A 34 7.10 -7.76 16.94
N ALA A 35 7.13 -6.91 15.91
CA ALA A 35 7.81 -5.61 15.95
C ALA A 35 7.24 -4.68 17.03
N LEU A 36 5.91 -4.64 17.17
CA LEU A 36 5.22 -3.86 18.20
C LEU A 36 5.51 -4.40 19.60
N LEU A 37 5.45 -5.72 19.79
CA LEU A 37 5.79 -6.34 21.07
C LEU A 37 7.26 -6.08 21.44
N PHE A 38 8.17 -6.19 20.48
CA PHE A 38 9.58 -5.86 20.65
C PHE A 38 9.75 -4.40 21.10
N SER A 39 9.04 -3.47 20.44
CA SER A 39 9.04 -2.05 20.80
C SER A 39 8.51 -1.79 22.21
N LEU A 40 7.40 -2.42 22.59
CA LEU A 40 6.85 -2.30 23.95
C LEU A 40 7.78 -2.89 25.02
N ILE A 41 8.48 -3.98 24.71
CA ILE A 41 9.49 -4.57 25.61
C ILE A 41 10.65 -3.59 25.83
N LEU A 42 11.13 -2.92 24.78
CA LEU A 42 12.19 -1.91 24.90
C LEU A 42 11.77 -0.73 25.79
N GLN A 43 10.57 -0.20 25.56
CA GLN A 43 9.99 0.86 26.41
C GLN A 43 9.84 0.39 27.86
N GLY A 44 9.40 -0.85 28.09
CA GLY A 44 9.30 -1.45 29.42
C GLY A 44 10.66 -1.58 30.12
N LEU A 45 11.70 -1.99 29.40
CA LEU A 45 13.07 -2.08 29.93
C LEU A 45 13.66 -0.70 30.27
N SER A 46 13.34 0.31 29.48
CA SER A 46 13.72 1.71 29.72
C SER A 46 13.11 2.22 31.02
N LEU A 47 11.83 1.96 31.26
CA LEU A 47 11.14 2.28 32.52
C LEU A 47 11.73 1.53 33.73
N LEU A 48 12.30 0.35 33.52
CA LEU A 48 13.01 -0.43 34.55
C LEU A 48 14.44 0.06 34.82
N GLY A 49 14.88 1.14 34.18
CA GLY A 49 16.19 1.76 34.40
C GLY A 49 17.27 1.37 33.40
N TYR A 50 16.93 0.71 32.28
CA TYR A 50 17.86 0.34 31.21
C TYR A 50 17.53 1.06 29.88
N PRO A 51 17.56 2.40 29.81
CA PRO A 51 17.15 3.15 28.61
C PRO A 51 18.11 2.97 27.42
N GLY A 52 19.37 2.60 27.67
CA GLY A 52 20.41 2.58 26.63
C GLY A 52 20.13 1.65 25.45
N LEU A 53 19.29 0.61 25.62
CA LEU A 53 18.86 -0.25 24.51
C LEU A 53 17.78 0.41 23.64
N GLU A 54 16.81 1.08 24.27
CA GLU A 54 15.75 1.81 23.56
C GLU A 54 16.37 2.97 22.76
N GLU A 55 17.19 3.80 23.42
CA GLU A 55 17.84 4.96 22.78
C GLU A 55 18.69 4.55 21.58
N ARG A 56 19.44 3.46 21.70
CA ARG A 56 20.29 2.96 20.60
C ARG A 56 19.45 2.46 19.43
N ILE A 57 18.31 1.83 19.68
CA ILE A 57 17.41 1.36 18.62
C ILE A 57 16.68 2.55 17.97
N GLN A 58 16.21 3.52 18.76
CA GLN A 58 15.63 4.76 18.23
C GLN A 58 16.63 5.52 17.36
N GLN A 59 17.91 5.61 17.77
CA GLN A 59 18.96 6.22 16.96
C GLN A 59 19.21 5.47 15.65
N LEU A 60 19.15 4.13 15.66
CA LEU A 60 19.30 3.32 14.44
C LEU A 60 18.12 3.50 13.48
N ILE A 61 16.89 3.56 14.01
CA ILE A 61 15.68 3.78 13.21
C ILE A 61 15.66 5.21 12.65
N GLY A 62 15.96 6.22 13.46
CA GLY A 62 15.97 7.62 13.04
C GLY A 62 17.04 7.98 12.01
N GLN A 63 18.01 7.09 11.76
CA GLN A 63 18.96 7.24 10.64
C GLN A 63 18.36 6.86 9.28
N ILE A 64 17.22 6.17 9.27
CA ILE A 64 16.51 5.82 8.04
C ILE A 64 15.50 6.91 7.74
N ASP A 65 15.59 7.48 6.55
CA ASP A 65 14.45 8.17 5.96
C ASP A 65 13.45 7.11 5.47
N PHE A 66 12.53 6.71 6.36
CA PHE A 66 11.55 5.67 6.04
C PHE A 66 10.62 6.10 4.91
N GLY A 67 10.32 7.40 4.81
CA GLY A 67 9.53 7.97 3.71
C GLY A 67 10.24 7.77 2.38
N ASP A 68 11.51 8.17 2.28
CA ASP A 68 12.32 8.02 1.07
C ASP A 68 12.52 6.54 0.69
N LEU A 69 12.90 5.69 1.66
CA LEU A 69 13.08 4.27 1.43
C LEU A 69 11.81 3.63 0.86
N LEU A 70 10.64 3.97 1.42
CA LEU A 70 9.40 3.38 0.97
C LEU A 70 8.97 3.94 -0.38
N MET A 71 8.93 5.26 -0.54
CA MET A 71 8.40 5.92 -1.74
C MET A 71 9.29 5.71 -2.97
N ASN A 72 10.61 5.84 -2.82
CA ASN A 72 11.54 5.83 -3.96
C ASN A 72 12.11 4.43 -4.24
N TRP A 73 12.23 3.58 -3.21
CA TRP A 73 12.77 2.23 -3.38
C TRP A 73 11.71 1.15 -3.31
N MET A 74 10.94 1.05 -2.23
CA MET A 74 10.11 -0.15 -2.01
C MET A 74 8.83 -0.16 -2.85
N LEU A 75 8.15 0.98 -3.00
CA LEU A 75 6.81 1.06 -3.58
C LEU A 75 6.78 0.51 -5.01
N SER A 76 7.72 0.94 -5.85
CA SER A 76 7.84 0.45 -7.23
C SER A 76 8.07 -1.06 -7.33
N PHE A 77 8.88 -1.62 -6.42
CA PHE A 77 9.11 -3.06 -6.36
C PHE A 77 7.87 -3.84 -5.91
N LEU A 78 7.21 -3.38 -4.84
CA LEU A 78 5.98 -4.00 -4.32
C LEU A 78 4.87 -3.99 -5.38
N LEU A 79 4.69 -2.87 -6.07
CA LEU A 79 3.67 -2.73 -7.11
C LEU A 79 4.00 -3.54 -8.36
N PHE A 80 5.26 -3.59 -8.79
CA PHE A 80 5.69 -4.45 -9.89
C PHE A 80 5.49 -5.93 -9.55
N ALA A 81 5.95 -6.36 -8.37
CA ALA A 81 5.83 -7.74 -7.93
C ALA A 81 4.36 -8.17 -7.76
N GLY A 82 3.53 -7.30 -7.18
CA GLY A 82 2.10 -7.48 -7.09
C GLY A 82 1.46 -7.64 -8.48
N ALA A 83 1.82 -6.77 -9.44
CA ALA A 83 1.32 -6.82 -10.81
C ALA A 83 1.76 -8.06 -11.58
N LEU A 84 2.99 -8.53 -11.37
CA LEU A 84 3.59 -9.67 -12.07
C LEU A 84 2.75 -10.95 -11.92
N HIS A 85 2.12 -11.13 -10.75
CA HIS A 85 1.31 -12.30 -10.42
C HIS A 85 -0.17 -12.17 -10.83
N VAL A 86 -0.59 -11.01 -11.35
CA VAL A 86 -1.98 -10.76 -11.76
C VAL A 86 -2.24 -11.29 -13.16
N ASN A 87 -3.28 -12.10 -13.30
CA ASN A 87 -3.75 -12.56 -14.59
C ASN A 87 -4.59 -11.49 -15.31
N LEU A 88 -4.11 -10.99 -16.45
CA LEU A 88 -4.78 -9.97 -17.25
C LEU A 88 -6.15 -10.40 -17.78
N ASN A 89 -6.38 -11.69 -18.04
CA ASN A 89 -7.68 -12.17 -18.51
C ASN A 89 -8.74 -12.09 -17.41
N ASP A 90 -8.35 -12.45 -16.18
CA ASP A 90 -9.22 -12.31 -15.01
C ASP A 90 -9.48 -10.82 -14.73
N LEU A 91 -8.43 -9.98 -14.76
CA LEU A 91 -8.53 -8.53 -14.59
C LEU A 91 -9.45 -7.88 -15.63
N ARG A 92 -9.31 -8.25 -16.92
CA ARG A 92 -10.13 -7.74 -18.03
C ARG A 92 -11.60 -8.10 -17.87
N SER A 93 -11.89 -9.23 -17.24
CA SER A 93 -13.27 -9.66 -16.95
C SER A 93 -13.96 -8.77 -15.92
N TYR A 94 -13.20 -8.11 -15.03
CA TYR A 94 -13.66 -7.21 -13.97
C TYR A 94 -13.15 -5.77 -14.11
N ARG A 95 -12.75 -5.36 -15.32
CA ARG A 95 -12.13 -4.04 -15.59
C ARG A 95 -12.99 -2.84 -15.17
N TRP A 96 -14.31 -2.92 -15.30
CA TRP A 96 -15.20 -1.82 -14.95
C TRP A 96 -15.28 -1.60 -13.43
N PRO A 97 -15.60 -2.63 -12.60
CA PRO A 97 -15.52 -2.51 -11.14
C PRO A 97 -14.16 -2.07 -10.64
N ILE A 98 -13.10 -2.71 -11.12
CA ILE A 98 -11.72 -2.44 -10.67
C ILE A 98 -11.33 -1.01 -11.02
N GLY A 99 -11.56 -0.58 -12.27
CA GLY A 99 -11.28 0.77 -12.72
C GLY A 99 -12.08 1.82 -11.93
N LEU A 100 -13.39 1.61 -11.74
CA LEU A 100 -14.24 2.53 -10.96
C LEU A 100 -13.77 2.66 -9.52
N LEU A 101 -13.46 1.55 -8.85
CA LEU A 101 -13.02 1.58 -7.46
C LEU A 101 -11.62 2.17 -7.31
N ALA A 102 -10.69 1.81 -8.18
CA ALA A 102 -9.29 2.25 -8.12
C ALA A 102 -9.07 3.70 -8.55
N THR A 103 -10.01 4.31 -9.30
CA THR A 103 -9.91 5.70 -9.73
C THR A 103 -10.94 6.59 -9.01
N PHE A 104 -12.21 6.51 -9.42
CA PHE A 104 -13.28 7.30 -8.83
C PHE A 104 -13.49 7.00 -7.35
N GLY A 105 -13.36 5.74 -6.94
CA GLY A 105 -13.44 5.35 -5.53
C GLY A 105 -12.37 6.06 -4.68
N VAL A 106 -11.16 6.22 -5.21
CA VAL A 106 -10.05 6.92 -4.54
C VAL A 106 -10.30 8.42 -4.44
N LEU A 107 -10.75 9.04 -5.54
CA LEU A 107 -11.08 10.47 -5.56
C LEU A 107 -12.23 10.79 -4.60
N ILE A 108 -13.30 9.99 -4.62
CA ILE A 108 -14.43 10.15 -3.71
C ILE A 108 -13.98 9.93 -2.26
N ALA A 109 -13.21 8.87 -2.00
CA ALA A 109 -12.70 8.60 -0.66
C ALA A 109 -11.82 9.74 -0.16
N THR A 110 -10.96 10.30 -1.01
CA THR A 110 -10.11 11.46 -0.69
C THR A 110 -10.94 12.65 -0.23
N VAL A 111 -11.96 13.03 -1.01
CA VAL A 111 -12.82 14.18 -0.68
C VAL A 111 -13.65 13.91 0.56
N VAL A 112 -14.26 12.72 0.68
CA VAL A 112 -15.12 12.37 1.81
C VAL A 112 -14.30 12.28 3.10
N ILE A 113 -13.19 11.55 3.10
CA ILE A 113 -12.33 11.39 4.27
C ILE A 113 -11.70 12.74 4.64
N GLY A 114 -11.23 13.53 3.67
CA GLY A 114 -10.68 14.84 3.94
C GLY A 114 -11.71 15.82 4.52
N SER A 115 -12.94 15.79 4.01
CA SER A 115 -14.03 16.61 4.57
C SER A 115 -14.37 16.19 6.00
N LEU A 116 -14.47 14.89 6.27
CA LEU A 116 -14.72 14.38 7.62
C LEU A 116 -13.56 14.69 8.56
N ALA A 117 -12.32 14.57 8.09
CA ALA A 117 -11.12 14.91 8.85
C ALA A 117 -11.09 16.39 9.24
N TYR A 118 -11.47 17.29 8.35
CA TYR A 118 -11.55 18.72 8.65
C TYR A 118 -12.49 19.02 9.84
N TYR A 119 -13.69 18.44 9.85
CA TYR A 119 -14.62 18.62 10.97
C TYR A 119 -14.18 17.89 12.24
N ILE A 120 -13.60 16.69 12.12
CA ILE A 120 -13.09 15.94 13.26
C ILE A 120 -11.93 16.69 13.91
N PHE A 121 -10.95 17.16 13.14
CA PHE A 121 -9.82 17.92 13.68
C PHE A 121 -10.28 19.18 14.41
N ALA A 122 -11.24 19.91 13.83
CA ALA A 122 -11.84 21.08 14.48
C ALA A 122 -12.52 20.72 15.83
N LEU A 123 -13.22 19.57 15.91
CA LEU A 123 -13.83 19.08 17.16
C LEU A 123 -12.80 18.83 18.27
N PHE A 124 -11.60 18.40 17.91
CA PHE A 124 -10.48 18.18 18.83
C PHE A 124 -9.62 19.44 19.05
N GLY A 125 -10.02 20.59 18.49
CA GLY A 125 -9.32 21.88 18.65
C GLY A 125 -8.14 22.09 17.69
N TRP A 126 -7.89 21.16 16.76
CA TRP A 126 -6.84 21.30 15.76
C TRP A 126 -7.36 22.01 14.51
N HIS A 127 -6.74 23.14 14.20
CA HIS A 127 -7.10 23.97 13.05
C HIS A 127 -6.21 23.59 11.86
N VAL A 128 -6.49 22.44 11.26
CA VAL A 128 -5.77 21.95 10.07
C VAL A 128 -6.41 22.54 8.82
N SER A 129 -5.60 22.99 7.88
CA SER A 129 -6.12 23.52 6.61
C SER A 129 -6.88 22.44 5.84
N PHE A 130 -7.92 22.84 5.08
CA PHE A 130 -8.72 21.88 4.31
C PHE A 130 -7.86 21.10 3.30
N LEU A 131 -6.81 21.73 2.74
CA LEU A 131 -5.88 21.09 1.83
C LEU A 131 -5.09 19.96 2.50
N TYR A 132 -4.59 20.15 3.72
CA TYR A 132 -3.95 19.08 4.48
C TYR A 132 -4.92 17.97 4.89
N CYS A 133 -6.20 18.30 5.08
CA CYS A 133 -7.23 17.29 5.28
C CYS A 133 -7.49 16.48 3.99
N LEU A 134 -7.48 17.11 2.81
CA LEU A 134 -7.54 16.40 1.52
C LEU A 134 -6.29 15.54 1.30
N LEU A 135 -5.09 16.03 1.64
CA LEU A 135 -3.86 15.24 1.61
C LEU A 135 -3.99 14.00 2.51
N PHE A 136 -4.54 14.17 3.72
CA PHE A 136 -4.85 13.05 4.61
C PHE A 136 -5.85 12.06 3.99
N GLY A 137 -6.89 12.56 3.32
CA GLY A 137 -7.82 11.73 2.58
C GLY A 137 -7.14 10.91 1.48
N ALA A 138 -6.23 11.52 0.73
CA ALA A 138 -5.50 10.87 -0.36
C ALA A 138 -4.55 9.80 0.16
N LEU A 139 -3.76 10.10 1.20
CA LEU A 139 -2.78 9.16 1.76
C LEU A 139 -3.44 7.96 2.44
N ILE A 140 -4.65 8.10 2.99
CA ILE A 140 -5.35 6.99 3.67
C ILE A 140 -6.34 6.25 2.76
N SER A 141 -6.64 6.77 1.57
CA SER A 141 -7.46 6.09 0.57
C SER A 141 -6.90 4.76 0.01
N PRO A 142 -5.58 4.57 -0.19
CA PRO A 142 -5.02 3.30 -0.66
C PRO A 142 -5.33 2.16 0.31
N THR A 143 -5.44 0.95 -0.24
CA THR A 143 -5.72 -0.26 0.53
C THR A 143 -4.70 -1.32 0.25
N ASP A 144 -4.29 -2.04 1.29
CA ASP A 144 -3.28 -3.08 1.23
C ASP A 144 -3.93 -4.46 1.02
N PRO A 145 -3.72 -5.10 -0.14
CA PRO A 145 -4.31 -6.39 -0.44
C PRO A 145 -3.55 -7.52 0.26
N ILE A 146 -2.28 -7.33 0.63
CA ILE A 146 -1.36 -8.39 1.03
C ILE A 146 -1.77 -8.94 2.39
N ALA A 147 -2.04 -8.04 3.35
CA ALA A 147 -2.56 -8.41 4.67
C ALA A 147 -3.90 -9.17 4.58
N VAL A 148 -4.74 -8.81 3.61
CA VAL A 148 -6.07 -9.40 3.40
C VAL A 148 -5.98 -10.77 2.73
N LEU A 149 -5.13 -10.90 1.71
CA LEU A 149 -5.05 -12.07 0.84
C LEU A 149 -4.61 -13.32 1.58
N GLY A 150 -3.67 -13.20 2.53
CA GLY A 150 -3.26 -14.31 3.39
C GLY A 150 -4.46 -14.91 4.13
N VAL A 151 -5.35 -14.07 4.64
CA VAL A 151 -6.56 -14.48 5.36
C VAL A 151 -7.66 -14.98 4.41
N LEU A 152 -7.81 -14.37 3.23
CA LEU A 152 -8.80 -14.83 2.24
C LEU A 152 -8.48 -16.19 1.64
N ARG A 153 -7.20 -16.54 1.49
CA ARG A 153 -6.76 -17.88 1.05
C ARG A 153 -7.20 -18.95 2.05
N THR A 154 -7.04 -18.70 3.36
CA THR A 154 -7.46 -19.65 4.41
C THR A 154 -8.97 -19.69 4.63
N ALA A 155 -9.69 -18.61 4.30
CA ALA A 155 -11.14 -18.52 4.39
C ALA A 155 -11.89 -19.01 3.12
N ASN A 156 -11.19 -19.61 2.16
CA ASN A 156 -11.72 -20.14 0.90
C ASN A 156 -12.58 -19.14 0.09
N ALA A 157 -12.14 -17.88 0.04
CA ALA A 157 -12.86 -16.82 -0.67
C ALA A 157 -12.93 -17.06 -2.19
N SER A 158 -14.05 -16.70 -2.81
CA SER A 158 -14.29 -16.86 -4.25
C SER A 158 -13.22 -16.17 -5.11
N LYS A 159 -12.87 -16.76 -6.27
CA LYS A 159 -11.91 -16.19 -7.23
C LYS A 159 -12.26 -14.74 -7.64
N PRO A 160 -13.52 -14.39 -7.99
CA PRO A 160 -13.90 -13.03 -8.35
C PRO A 160 -13.59 -11.99 -7.26
N LEU A 161 -13.84 -12.35 -5.99
CA LEU A 161 -13.57 -11.46 -4.87
C LEU A 161 -12.06 -11.21 -4.72
N LYS A 162 -11.24 -12.26 -4.80
CA LYS A 162 -9.78 -12.15 -4.75
C LYS A 162 -9.25 -11.28 -5.90
N THR A 163 -9.70 -11.52 -7.13
CA THR A 163 -9.30 -10.71 -8.30
C THR A 163 -9.71 -9.25 -8.15
N THR A 164 -10.90 -8.97 -7.60
CA THR A 164 -11.37 -7.60 -7.40
C THR A 164 -10.51 -6.87 -6.36
N ILE A 165 -10.20 -7.51 -5.23
CA ILE A 165 -9.37 -6.91 -4.15
C ILE A 165 -7.95 -6.64 -4.64
N VAL A 166 -7.33 -7.63 -5.31
CA VAL A 166 -5.97 -7.50 -5.85
C VAL A 166 -5.93 -6.39 -6.89
N GLY A 167 -6.83 -6.44 -7.88
CA GLY A 167 -6.82 -5.48 -8.97
C GLY A 167 -7.14 -4.07 -8.48
N GLU A 168 -8.11 -3.90 -7.59
CA GLU A 168 -8.42 -2.59 -7.00
C GLU A 168 -7.21 -2.01 -6.30
N SER A 169 -6.61 -2.77 -5.37
CA SER A 169 -5.52 -2.29 -4.53
C SER A 169 -4.27 -1.95 -5.36
N LEU A 170 -3.97 -2.76 -6.38
CA LEU A 170 -2.83 -2.55 -7.27
C LEU A 170 -2.88 -1.18 -7.99
N PHE A 171 -4.04 -0.76 -8.47
CA PHE A 171 -4.19 0.54 -9.14
C PHE A 171 -4.54 1.68 -8.18
N ASN A 172 -5.16 1.37 -7.03
CA ASN A 172 -5.49 2.35 -6.00
C ASN A 172 -4.22 3.00 -5.44
N ASP A 173 -3.18 2.22 -5.13
CA ASP A 173 -1.91 2.75 -4.62
C ASP A 173 -1.30 3.77 -5.59
N GLY A 174 -1.22 3.42 -6.89
CA GLY A 174 -0.72 4.33 -7.91
C GLY A 174 -1.59 5.59 -8.07
N THR A 175 -2.91 5.44 -8.03
CA THR A 175 -3.83 6.58 -8.11
C THR A 175 -3.71 7.48 -6.89
N ALA A 176 -3.63 6.91 -5.68
CA ALA A 176 -3.47 7.65 -4.44
C ALA A 176 -2.17 8.46 -4.42
N VAL A 177 -1.06 7.89 -4.89
CA VAL A 177 0.21 8.62 -5.03
C VAL A 177 0.04 9.80 -5.99
N VAL A 178 -0.59 9.63 -7.16
CA VAL A 178 -0.83 10.75 -8.09
C VAL A 178 -1.69 11.84 -7.45
N VAL A 179 -2.81 11.47 -6.81
CA VAL A 179 -3.68 12.45 -6.12
C VAL A 179 -2.89 13.19 -5.03
N PHE A 180 -2.09 12.47 -4.26
CA PHE A 180 -1.26 13.03 -3.20
C PHE A 180 -0.21 14.00 -3.75
N THR A 181 0.57 13.61 -4.77
CA THR A 181 1.61 14.46 -5.38
C THR A 181 1.02 15.74 -5.96
N VAL A 182 -0.11 15.63 -6.65
CA VAL A 182 -0.85 16.79 -7.18
C VAL A 182 -1.28 17.73 -6.05
N LEU A 183 -1.91 17.21 -4.99
CA LEU A 183 -2.35 18.03 -3.85
C LEU A 183 -1.17 18.63 -3.07
N LEU A 184 -0.06 17.91 -2.96
CA LEU A 184 1.14 18.37 -2.26
C LEU A 184 1.82 19.48 -3.05
N GLY A 185 1.90 19.35 -4.37
CA GLY A 185 2.38 20.41 -5.25
C GLY A 185 1.55 21.69 -5.08
N ILE A 186 0.22 21.58 -5.00
CA ILE A 186 -0.66 22.72 -4.72
C ILE A 186 -0.35 23.36 -3.36
N ALA A 187 -0.13 22.54 -2.33
CA ALA A 187 0.20 23.03 -0.99
C ALA A 187 1.52 23.80 -0.95
N GLN A 188 2.52 23.36 -1.74
CA GLN A 188 3.84 23.98 -1.81
C GLN A 188 3.86 25.25 -2.66
N LEU A 189 3.10 25.29 -3.76
CA LEU A 189 3.01 26.46 -4.64
C LEU A 189 2.21 27.61 -4.01
N GLY A 190 1.28 27.32 -3.09
CA GLY A 190 0.47 28.32 -2.40
C GLY A 190 -0.58 29.02 -3.28
N GLU A 191 -0.58 28.73 -4.58
CA GLU A 191 -1.62 29.15 -5.53
C GLU A 191 -2.67 28.05 -5.67
N THR A 192 -3.95 28.42 -5.79
CA THR A 192 -5.01 27.49 -6.12
C THR A 192 -5.09 27.34 -7.65
N PRO A 193 -4.53 26.28 -8.25
CA PRO A 193 -4.69 26.08 -9.67
C PRO A 193 -6.17 25.92 -10.02
N THR A 194 -6.52 26.32 -11.24
CA THR A 194 -7.85 26.05 -11.76
C THR A 194 -8.12 24.55 -11.79
N VAL A 195 -9.39 24.16 -11.59
CA VAL A 195 -9.81 22.74 -11.65
C VAL A 195 -9.35 22.07 -12.95
N GLY A 196 -9.34 22.82 -14.06
CA GLY A 196 -8.82 22.35 -15.35
C GLY A 196 -7.31 22.07 -15.35
N ALA A 197 -6.50 22.92 -14.73
CA ALA A 197 -5.06 22.71 -14.61
C ALA A 197 -4.74 21.50 -13.71
N THR A 198 -5.44 21.34 -12.58
CA THR A 198 -5.30 20.17 -11.71
C THR A 198 -5.70 18.87 -12.42
N ALA A 199 -6.80 18.89 -13.17
CA ALA A 199 -7.23 17.74 -13.96
C ALA A 199 -6.24 17.38 -15.08
N LEU A 200 -5.63 18.38 -15.71
CA LEU A 200 -4.59 18.19 -16.73
C LEU A 200 -3.32 17.59 -16.13
N LEU A 201 -2.86 18.08 -14.97
CA LEU A 201 -1.69 17.54 -14.26
C LEU A 201 -1.93 16.08 -13.85
N PHE A 202 -3.09 15.80 -13.26
CA PHE A 202 -3.50 14.43 -12.91
C PHE A 202 -3.53 13.52 -14.14
N ALA A 203 -4.13 13.99 -15.25
CA ALA A 203 -4.18 13.23 -16.49
C ALA A 203 -2.78 13.00 -17.06
N HIS A 204 -1.89 13.98 -17.00
CA HIS A 204 -0.50 13.87 -17.45
C HIS A 204 0.26 12.81 -16.64
N GLU A 205 0.22 12.88 -15.31
CA GLU A 205 0.91 11.92 -14.45
C GLU A 205 0.37 10.50 -14.60
N ALA A 206 -0.97 10.35 -14.60
CA ALA A 206 -1.61 9.04 -14.66
C ALA A 206 -1.51 8.40 -16.06
N ILE A 207 -1.90 9.12 -17.12
CA ILE A 207 -1.85 8.60 -18.49
C ILE A 207 -0.39 8.48 -18.94
N GLY A 208 0.46 9.45 -18.59
CA GLY A 208 1.90 9.39 -18.84
C GLY A 208 2.53 8.15 -18.19
N GLY A 209 2.17 7.84 -16.95
CA GLY A 209 2.62 6.62 -16.27
C GLY A 209 2.17 5.35 -17.00
N VAL A 210 0.91 5.28 -17.44
CA VAL A 210 0.40 4.14 -18.22
C VAL A 210 1.14 3.98 -19.55
N VAL A 211 1.30 5.05 -20.32
CA VAL A 211 1.97 5.01 -21.62
C VAL A 211 3.44 4.66 -21.45
N PHE A 212 4.14 5.32 -20.53
CA PHE A 212 5.54 5.09 -20.26
C PHE A 212 5.79 3.65 -19.78
N GLY A 213 5.07 3.19 -18.76
CA GLY A 213 5.12 1.82 -18.25
C GLY A 213 4.82 0.78 -19.34
N GLY A 214 3.86 1.09 -20.21
CA GLY A 214 3.54 0.28 -21.38
C GLY A 214 4.70 0.14 -22.36
N LEU A 215 5.34 1.27 -22.70
CA LEU A 215 6.49 1.31 -23.62
C LEU A 215 7.70 0.57 -23.06
N ILE A 216 8.13 0.90 -21.83
CA ILE A 216 9.32 0.28 -21.24
C ILE A 216 9.09 -1.20 -20.91
N GLY A 217 7.89 -1.56 -20.44
CA GLY A 217 7.53 -2.95 -20.17
C GLY A 217 7.48 -3.78 -21.46
N TYR A 218 6.98 -3.21 -22.55
CA TYR A 218 7.00 -3.86 -23.86
C TYR A 218 8.42 -3.99 -24.43
N LEU A 219 9.27 -2.97 -24.27
CA LEU A 219 10.66 -3.00 -24.70
C LEU A 219 11.43 -4.12 -23.97
N VAL A 220 11.31 -4.19 -22.64
CA VAL A 220 11.95 -5.25 -21.85
C VAL A 220 11.37 -6.62 -22.18
N TYR A 221 10.06 -6.72 -22.46
CA TYR A 221 9.47 -7.94 -22.98
C TYR A 221 10.16 -8.41 -24.28
N LEU A 222 10.42 -7.52 -25.24
CA LEU A 222 11.13 -7.86 -26.47
C LEU A 222 12.56 -8.31 -26.21
N MET A 223 13.25 -7.66 -25.27
CA MET A 223 14.60 -8.06 -24.86
C MET A 223 14.61 -9.46 -24.24
N ILE A 224 13.69 -9.74 -23.31
CA ILE A 224 13.51 -11.06 -22.70
C ILE A 224 13.24 -12.12 -23.77
N LYS A 225 12.39 -11.82 -24.76
CA LYS A 225 12.08 -12.73 -25.86
C LYS A 225 13.30 -13.05 -26.75
N SER A 226 14.30 -12.17 -26.78
CA SER A 226 15.49 -12.33 -27.62
C SER A 226 16.60 -13.19 -26.99
N ILE A 227 16.43 -13.60 -25.73
CA ILE A 227 17.44 -14.34 -24.95
C ILE A 227 16.83 -15.59 -24.31
N GLU A 228 17.66 -16.59 -24.04
CA GLU A 228 17.25 -17.81 -23.32
C GLU A 228 18.16 -18.04 -22.11
N GLN A 229 18.31 -17.01 -21.26
CA GLN A 229 19.14 -17.07 -20.05
C GLN A 229 18.44 -16.41 -18.86
N HIS A 230 17.99 -17.27 -17.94
CA HIS A 230 17.17 -16.97 -16.77
C HIS A 230 17.72 -15.83 -15.91
N GLN A 231 19.04 -15.79 -15.73
CA GLN A 231 19.73 -14.78 -14.93
C GLN A 231 19.58 -13.40 -15.54
N ILE A 232 19.79 -13.28 -16.86
CA ILE A 232 19.68 -12.00 -17.58
C ILE A 232 18.23 -11.54 -17.60
N GLU A 233 17.28 -12.47 -17.79
CA GLU A 233 15.85 -12.14 -17.75
C GLU A 233 15.43 -11.56 -16.39
N VAL A 234 15.89 -12.15 -15.28
CA VAL A 234 15.67 -11.58 -13.93
C VAL A 234 16.33 -10.21 -13.79
N MET A 235 17.59 -10.06 -14.23
CA MET A 235 18.30 -8.77 -14.20
C MET A 235 17.58 -7.68 -15.01
N LEU A 236 17.00 -8.03 -16.17
CA LEU A 236 16.22 -7.09 -16.97
C LEU A 236 14.96 -6.64 -16.24
N THR A 237 14.28 -7.52 -15.52
CA THR A 237 13.12 -7.13 -14.70
C THR A 237 13.51 -6.23 -13.53
N LEU A 238 14.65 -6.47 -12.87
CA LEU A 238 15.19 -5.58 -11.84
C LEU A 238 15.55 -4.21 -12.41
N ALA A 239 16.25 -4.19 -13.55
CA ALA A 239 16.61 -2.96 -14.25
C ALA A 239 15.37 -2.17 -14.70
N LEU A 240 14.33 -2.86 -15.15
CA LEU A 240 13.03 -2.26 -15.48
C LEU A 240 12.41 -1.57 -14.27
N VAL A 241 12.45 -2.19 -13.08
CA VAL A 241 11.88 -1.56 -11.87
C VAL A 241 12.70 -0.37 -11.41
N ILE A 242 14.01 -0.53 -11.22
CA ILE A 242 14.88 0.53 -10.71
C ILE A 242 15.02 1.66 -11.74
N GLY A 243 15.48 1.32 -12.94
CA GLY A 243 15.75 2.29 -14.00
C GLY A 243 14.47 2.88 -14.56
N GLY A 244 13.42 2.08 -14.74
CA GLY A 244 12.12 2.57 -15.18
C GLY A 244 11.48 3.52 -14.18
N SER A 245 11.57 3.24 -12.88
CA SER A 245 11.04 4.17 -11.87
C SER A 245 11.82 5.48 -11.83
N ALA A 246 13.15 5.43 -11.89
CA ALA A 246 13.97 6.63 -11.94
C ALA A 246 13.65 7.51 -13.16
N MET A 247 13.56 6.89 -14.35
CA MET A 247 13.17 7.60 -15.57
C MET A 247 11.75 8.15 -15.52
N ALA A 248 10.79 7.43 -14.92
CA ALA A 248 9.42 7.92 -14.75
C ALA A 248 9.39 9.21 -13.92
N THR A 249 10.16 9.26 -12.84
CA THR A 249 10.30 10.46 -11.99
C THR A 249 10.90 11.63 -12.76
N GLU A 250 11.95 11.40 -13.56
CA GLU A 250 12.54 12.45 -14.42
C GLU A 250 11.58 12.96 -15.50
N LEU A 251 10.70 12.09 -16.02
CA LEU A 251 9.69 12.44 -17.00
C LEU A 251 8.43 13.08 -16.38
N HIS A 252 8.41 13.30 -15.07
CA HIS A 252 7.25 13.79 -14.32
C HIS A 252 5.97 12.97 -14.56
N VAL A 253 6.12 11.65 -14.66
CA VAL A 253 5.01 10.70 -14.76
C VAL A 253 4.98 9.77 -13.55
N SER A 254 3.83 9.16 -13.29
CA SER A 254 3.68 8.30 -12.10
C SER A 254 4.50 7.01 -12.21
N ALA A 255 5.63 6.94 -11.49
CA ALA A 255 6.44 5.74 -11.36
C ALA A 255 5.64 4.53 -10.82
N PRO A 256 4.81 4.65 -9.76
CA PRO A 256 3.94 3.56 -9.30
C PRO A 256 3.05 2.98 -10.40
N ILE A 257 2.34 3.83 -11.15
CA ILE A 257 1.45 3.37 -12.24
C ILE A 257 2.26 2.76 -13.37
N ALA A 258 3.41 3.34 -13.72
CA ALA A 258 4.29 2.80 -14.73
C ALA A 258 4.76 1.38 -14.38
N MET A 259 5.13 1.13 -13.13
CA MET A 259 5.57 -0.18 -12.66
C MET A 259 4.44 -1.21 -12.60
N VAL A 260 3.23 -0.80 -12.23
CA VAL A 260 2.05 -1.67 -12.33
C VAL A 260 1.82 -2.12 -13.78
N VAL A 261 1.83 -1.18 -14.73
CA VAL A 261 1.60 -1.50 -16.15
C VAL A 261 2.72 -2.35 -16.72
N ALA A 262 3.97 -2.03 -16.40
CA ALA A 262 5.12 -2.83 -16.81
C ALA A 262 5.06 -4.26 -16.24
N GLY A 263 4.74 -4.41 -14.95
CA GLY A 263 4.58 -5.70 -14.28
C GLY A 263 3.45 -6.54 -14.89
N LEU A 264 2.32 -5.93 -15.25
CA LEU A 264 1.22 -6.61 -15.94
C LEU A 264 1.64 -7.13 -17.32
N ILE A 265 2.45 -6.37 -18.07
CA ILE A 265 2.96 -6.78 -19.39
C ILE A 265 3.92 -7.97 -19.24
N ILE A 266 4.92 -7.87 -18.36
CA ILE A 266 5.91 -8.95 -18.15
C ILE A 266 5.20 -10.21 -17.60
N GLY A 267 4.33 -10.05 -16.60
CA GLY A 267 3.59 -11.13 -15.95
C GLY A 267 2.62 -11.89 -16.86
N ASN A 268 2.25 -11.32 -18.01
CA ASN A 268 1.29 -11.94 -18.92
C ASN A 268 1.85 -12.20 -20.31
N LEU A 269 2.28 -11.16 -21.03
CA LEU A 269 2.84 -11.31 -22.38
C LEU A 269 4.22 -11.97 -22.31
N GLY A 270 5.08 -11.51 -21.39
CA GLY A 270 6.40 -12.11 -21.14
C GLY A 270 6.29 -13.57 -20.77
N ARG A 271 5.46 -13.89 -19.77
CA ARG A 271 5.22 -15.28 -19.38
C ARG A 271 4.72 -16.11 -20.55
N LYS A 272 3.65 -15.71 -21.27
CA LYS A 272 3.02 -16.56 -22.30
C LYS A 272 3.85 -16.74 -23.57
N LEU A 273 4.59 -15.71 -24.01
CA LEU A 273 5.14 -15.65 -25.36
C LEU A 273 6.67 -15.55 -25.43
N ALA A 274 7.36 -15.35 -24.30
CA ALA A 274 8.81 -15.17 -24.27
C ALA A 274 9.55 -16.17 -23.36
N MET A 275 8.95 -16.59 -22.24
CA MET A 275 9.66 -17.37 -21.22
C MET A 275 9.43 -18.89 -21.34
N ASN A 276 10.49 -19.67 -21.19
CA ASN A 276 10.40 -21.11 -20.95
C ASN A 276 9.97 -21.43 -19.50
N ASP A 277 9.58 -22.68 -19.23
CA ASP A 277 9.06 -23.07 -17.90
C ASP A 277 10.11 -23.02 -16.78
N MET A 278 11.40 -23.10 -17.10
CA MET A 278 12.47 -22.84 -16.13
C MET A 278 12.54 -21.34 -15.80
N THR A 279 12.44 -20.44 -16.77
CA THR A 279 12.52 -18.98 -16.52
C THR A 279 11.34 -18.50 -15.74
N ARG A 280 10.13 -18.97 -16.06
CA ARG A 280 8.95 -18.67 -15.26
C ARG A 280 9.16 -19.06 -13.79
N ARG A 281 9.72 -20.24 -13.51
CA ARG A 281 9.99 -20.67 -12.13
C ARG A 281 11.02 -19.81 -11.41
N TYR A 282 12.14 -19.47 -12.06
CA TYR A 282 13.17 -18.63 -11.44
C TYR A 282 12.69 -17.20 -11.22
N LEU A 283 12.00 -16.61 -12.21
CA LEU A 283 11.45 -15.27 -12.11
C LEU A 283 10.39 -15.20 -11.01
N ASP A 284 9.46 -16.15 -10.99
CA ASP A 284 8.38 -16.19 -9.99
C ASP A 284 8.94 -16.37 -8.59
N GLY A 285 9.83 -17.35 -8.40
CA GLY A 285 10.47 -17.58 -7.09
C GLY A 285 11.30 -16.40 -6.61
N PHE A 286 12.01 -15.71 -7.52
CA PHE A 286 12.79 -14.51 -7.19
C PHE A 286 11.88 -13.36 -6.75
N TRP A 287 10.86 -13.04 -7.55
CA TRP A 287 9.97 -11.91 -7.26
C TRP A 287 9.02 -12.19 -6.09
N GLU A 288 8.56 -13.43 -5.89
CA GLU A 288 7.79 -13.81 -4.69
C GLU A 288 8.64 -13.65 -3.43
N LEU A 289 9.89 -14.14 -3.42
CA LEU A 289 10.78 -13.97 -2.29
C LEU A 289 11.10 -12.49 -2.02
N LEU A 290 11.34 -11.71 -3.08
CA LEU A 290 11.62 -10.28 -2.96
C LEU A 290 10.41 -9.53 -2.40
N ASP A 291 9.21 -9.80 -2.92
CA ASP A 291 7.95 -9.21 -2.43
C ASP A 291 7.72 -9.55 -0.96
N ASP A 292 7.84 -10.83 -0.58
CA ASP A 292 7.71 -11.27 0.81
C ASP A 292 8.73 -10.59 1.74
N MET A 293 9.98 -10.46 1.29
CA MET A 293 11.05 -9.80 2.05
C MET A 293 10.78 -8.30 2.22
N LEU A 294 10.39 -7.60 1.16
CA LEU A 294 10.07 -6.17 1.23
C LEU A 294 8.84 -5.92 2.10
N ASN A 295 7.81 -6.75 2.03
CA ASN A 295 6.64 -6.63 2.90
C ASN A 295 6.98 -6.93 4.35
N ALA A 296 7.78 -7.96 4.65
CA ALA A 296 8.24 -8.21 6.01
C ALA A 296 9.00 -7.00 6.56
N LEU A 297 9.91 -6.43 5.75
CA LEU A 297 10.67 -5.23 6.12
C LEU A 297 9.74 -4.03 6.37
N LEU A 298 8.78 -3.82 5.47
CA LEU A 298 7.78 -2.75 5.57
C LEU A 298 7.00 -2.82 6.88
N PHE A 299 6.42 -3.98 7.18
CA PHE A 299 5.60 -4.18 8.38
C PHE A 299 6.44 -4.16 9.66
N ALA A 300 7.70 -4.61 9.61
CA ALA A 300 8.63 -4.48 10.71
C ALA A 300 8.96 -3.01 11.00
N LEU A 301 9.28 -2.22 9.96
CA LEU A 301 9.54 -0.79 10.06
C LEU A 301 8.33 -0.04 10.62
N ILE A 302 7.12 -0.31 10.11
CA ILE A 302 5.88 0.29 10.65
C ILE A 302 5.71 -0.04 12.13
N GLY A 303 5.95 -1.29 12.54
CA GLY A 303 5.82 -1.70 13.94
C GLY A 303 6.87 -1.06 14.86
N MET A 304 8.07 -0.78 14.34
CA MET A 304 9.16 -0.16 15.10
C MET A 304 9.08 1.36 15.16
N GLU A 305 8.59 2.02 14.10
CA GLU A 305 8.46 3.48 14.08
C GLU A 305 7.53 3.99 15.19
N LEU A 306 6.64 3.14 15.73
CA LEU A 306 5.83 3.49 16.90
C LEU A 306 6.69 3.95 18.09
N LEU A 307 7.95 3.51 18.20
CA LEU A 307 8.90 3.97 19.22
C LEU A 307 9.24 5.46 19.13
N LEU A 308 9.12 6.05 17.94
CA LEU A 308 9.47 7.44 17.67
C LEU A 308 8.27 8.39 17.82
N LEU A 309 7.05 7.85 17.88
CA LEU A 309 5.84 8.66 17.92
C LEU A 309 5.44 9.02 19.36
N PRO A 310 5.20 10.31 19.67
CA PRO A 310 4.72 10.70 20.99
C PRO A 310 3.30 10.16 21.22
N PHE A 311 3.14 9.32 22.24
CA PHE A 311 1.83 8.76 22.58
C PHE A 311 0.94 9.84 23.21
N ASN A 312 -0.20 10.13 22.56
CA ASN A 312 -1.19 11.07 23.06
C ASN A 312 -2.60 10.47 22.95
N TRP A 313 -3.30 10.41 24.08
CA TRP A 313 -4.68 9.91 24.14
C TRP A 313 -5.63 10.67 23.21
N LEU A 314 -5.41 11.97 23.01
CA LEU A 314 -6.23 12.78 22.11
C LEU A 314 -6.10 12.31 20.65
N HIS A 315 -4.87 11.99 20.21
CA HIS A 315 -4.63 11.41 18.89
C HIS A 315 -5.32 10.05 18.74
N VAL A 316 -5.32 9.22 19.79
CA VAL A 316 -5.98 7.91 19.78
C VAL A 316 -7.49 8.04 19.61
N PHE A 317 -8.15 8.94 20.35
CA PHE A 317 -9.60 9.15 20.21
C PHE A 317 -9.97 9.71 18.83
N ALA A 318 -9.23 10.70 18.34
CA ALA A 318 -9.46 11.26 17.02
C ALA A 318 -9.25 10.23 15.89
N ALA A 319 -8.17 9.44 15.99
CA ALA A 319 -7.91 8.34 15.06
C ALA A 319 -8.99 7.25 15.10
N GLY A 320 -9.54 6.94 16.28
CA GLY A 320 -10.67 6.02 16.42
C GLY A 320 -11.93 6.50 15.69
N LEU A 321 -12.27 7.78 15.84
CA LEU A 321 -13.40 8.39 15.12
C LEU A 321 -13.14 8.41 13.60
N LEU A 322 -11.91 8.73 13.20
CA LEU A 322 -11.49 8.69 11.80
C LEU A 322 -11.50 7.29 11.21
N ALA A 323 -11.13 6.25 11.96
CA ALA A 323 -11.20 4.88 11.50
C ALA A 323 -12.65 4.48 11.14
N VAL A 324 -13.63 4.94 11.92
CA VAL A 324 -15.06 4.78 11.61
C VAL A 324 -15.44 5.57 10.36
N ALA A 325 -15.00 6.83 10.25
CA ALA A 325 -15.23 7.66 9.06
C ALA A 325 -14.66 7.03 7.78
N ILE A 326 -13.47 6.44 7.84
CA ILE A 326 -12.81 5.75 6.74
C ILE A 326 -13.60 4.50 6.34
N LEU A 327 -14.09 3.72 7.30
CA LEU A 327 -14.96 2.57 7.03
C LEU A 327 -16.28 2.99 6.36
N LEU A 328 -16.88 4.09 6.82
CA LEU A 328 -18.09 4.63 6.20
C LEU A 328 -17.82 5.13 4.78
N SER A 329 -16.73 5.86 4.56
CA SER A 329 -16.29 6.28 3.22
C SER A 329 -16.11 5.07 2.30
N ARG A 330 -15.47 4.00 2.79
CA ARG A 330 -15.29 2.76 2.03
C ARG A 330 -16.63 2.12 1.67
N LEU A 331 -17.61 2.11 2.58
CA LEU A 331 -18.95 1.62 2.28
C LEU A 331 -19.61 2.47 1.19
N LEU A 332 -19.47 3.80 1.26
CA LEU A 332 -20.02 4.74 0.28
C LEU A 332 -19.38 4.60 -1.10
N THR A 333 -18.12 4.19 -1.22
CA THR A 333 -17.46 3.97 -2.51
C THR A 333 -17.71 2.57 -3.06
N VAL A 334 -17.67 1.55 -2.20
CA VAL A 334 -17.83 0.14 -2.60
C VAL A 334 -19.28 -0.21 -2.91
N ALA A 335 -20.25 0.23 -2.10
CA ALA A 335 -21.64 -0.18 -2.27
C ALA A 335 -22.23 0.24 -3.63
N PRO A 336 -22.09 1.50 -4.10
CA PRO A 336 -22.59 1.90 -5.41
C PRO A 336 -21.93 1.14 -6.57
N ALA A 337 -20.61 0.96 -6.52
CA ALA A 337 -19.86 0.24 -7.56
C ALA A 337 -20.33 -1.22 -7.69
N ILE A 338 -20.56 -1.90 -6.56
CA ILE A 338 -21.03 -3.29 -6.54
C ILE A 338 -22.53 -3.40 -6.85
N LEU A 339 -23.37 -2.47 -6.41
CA LEU A 339 -24.79 -2.44 -6.76
C LEU A 339 -24.99 -2.21 -8.26
N LEU A 340 -24.19 -1.33 -8.87
CA LEU A 340 -24.17 -1.14 -10.31
C LEU A 340 -23.74 -2.43 -11.02
N LEU A 341 -22.70 -3.11 -10.52
CA LEU A 341 -22.23 -4.38 -11.08
C LEU A 341 -23.28 -5.49 -11.02
N ARG A 342 -24.07 -5.56 -9.94
CA ARG A 342 -25.16 -6.54 -9.79
C ARG A 342 -26.20 -6.49 -10.91
N ARG A 343 -26.29 -5.35 -11.62
CA ARG A 343 -27.18 -5.21 -12.78
C ARG A 343 -26.71 -6.01 -14.00
N TRP A 344 -25.42 -6.33 -14.09
CA TRP A 344 -24.81 -6.99 -15.25
C TRP A 344 -24.16 -8.34 -14.95
N ARG A 345 -23.90 -8.65 -13.67
CA ARG A 345 -23.31 -9.93 -13.25
C ARG A 345 -23.86 -10.41 -11.92
N THR A 346 -23.85 -11.73 -11.74
CA THR A 346 -24.08 -12.35 -10.44
C THR A 346 -22.90 -12.06 -9.51
N VAL A 347 -23.15 -11.30 -8.46
CA VAL A 347 -22.16 -11.00 -7.42
C VAL A 347 -22.55 -11.79 -6.18
N PRO A 348 -21.62 -12.54 -5.56
CA PRO A 348 -21.90 -13.27 -4.33
C PRO A 348 -22.56 -12.39 -3.26
N ARG A 349 -23.42 -13.00 -2.45
CA ARG A 349 -23.96 -12.31 -1.27
C ARG A 349 -22.80 -11.95 -0.35
N GLY A 350 -22.88 -10.76 0.25
CA GLY A 350 -21.86 -10.33 1.19
C GLY A 350 -20.60 -9.67 0.62
N THR A 351 -20.41 -9.64 -0.70
CA THR A 351 -19.26 -8.97 -1.33
C THR A 351 -19.05 -7.53 -0.85
N ILE A 352 -20.11 -6.74 -0.69
CA ILE A 352 -20.00 -5.35 -0.18
C ILE A 352 -19.38 -5.33 1.22
N ARG A 353 -19.86 -6.19 2.13
CA ARG A 353 -19.33 -6.25 3.51
C ARG A 353 -17.89 -6.71 3.53
N ILE A 354 -17.55 -7.73 2.73
CA ILE A 354 -16.19 -8.28 2.68
C ILE A 354 -15.22 -7.27 2.06
N LEU A 355 -15.60 -6.57 0.99
CA LEU A 355 -14.78 -5.52 0.37
C LEU A 355 -14.65 -4.27 1.25
N THR A 356 -15.69 -3.94 2.02
CA THR A 356 -15.64 -2.80 2.95
C THR A 356 -14.73 -3.12 4.14
N TRP A 357 -14.88 -4.30 4.73
CA TRP A 357 -14.06 -4.72 5.89
C TRP A 357 -12.65 -5.14 5.50
N GLY A 358 -12.46 -5.64 4.28
CA GLY A 358 -11.18 -6.05 3.72
C GLY A 358 -10.39 -4.89 3.12
N GLY A 359 -10.87 -3.65 3.19
CA GLY A 359 -10.11 -2.47 2.77
C GLY A 359 -9.09 -2.06 3.82
N LEU A 360 -8.11 -2.93 4.10
CA LEU A 360 -7.05 -2.67 5.07
C LEU A 360 -6.16 -1.51 4.62
N ARG A 361 -5.68 -0.71 5.57
CA ARG A 361 -4.69 0.35 5.33
C ARG A 361 -3.30 -0.20 5.57
N GLY A 362 -2.35 0.14 4.71
CA GLY A 362 -1.00 -0.43 4.75
C GLY A 362 0.10 0.61 4.74
N GLY A 363 1.30 0.15 4.38
CA GLY A 363 2.51 0.96 4.47
C GLY A 363 2.56 2.16 3.52
N VAL A 364 1.88 2.11 2.37
CA VAL A 364 1.81 3.24 1.44
C VAL A 364 1.23 4.49 2.12
N SER A 365 0.20 4.33 2.96
CA SER A 365 -0.38 5.45 3.70
C SER A 365 0.60 6.11 4.65
N VAL A 366 1.40 5.29 5.32
CA VAL A 366 2.45 5.77 6.25
C VAL A 366 3.56 6.49 5.48
N ALA A 367 3.98 5.96 4.34
CA ALA A 367 4.99 6.57 3.47
C ALA A 367 4.59 7.98 3.02
N LEU A 368 3.36 8.11 2.53
CA LEU A 368 2.83 9.37 2.05
C LEU A 368 2.69 10.38 3.21
N ALA A 369 2.33 9.93 4.42
CA ALA A 369 2.34 10.80 5.60
C ALA A 369 3.75 11.30 5.96
N LEU A 370 4.78 10.46 5.82
CA LEU A 370 6.17 10.84 6.07
C LEU A 370 6.72 11.82 5.03
N ALA A 371 6.24 11.73 3.79
CA ALA A 371 6.58 12.62 2.68
C ALA A 371 6.00 14.04 2.81
N LEU A 372 5.11 14.28 3.79
CA LEU A 372 4.63 15.63 4.07
C LEU A 372 5.77 16.54 4.56
N PRO A 373 5.72 17.85 4.26
CA PRO A 373 6.72 18.81 4.73
C PRO A 373 6.76 18.88 6.25
N LEU A 374 7.95 19.08 6.82
CA LEU A 374 8.14 19.22 8.27
C LEU A 374 7.25 20.33 8.84
N GLY A 375 6.51 20.03 9.91
CA GLY A 375 5.60 20.97 10.55
C GLY A 375 4.57 20.30 11.46
N PRO A 376 3.79 21.08 12.22
CA PRO A 376 2.82 20.56 13.18
C PRO A 376 1.70 19.75 12.52
N GLU A 377 1.32 20.10 11.28
CA GLU A 377 0.34 19.33 10.50
C GLU A 377 0.88 17.95 10.13
N ARG A 378 2.17 17.83 9.77
CA ARG A 378 2.80 16.53 9.50
C ARG A 378 2.79 15.64 10.73
N ASP A 379 3.21 16.15 11.88
CA ASP A 379 3.32 15.34 13.10
C ASP A 379 1.95 14.81 13.57
N LEU A 380 0.91 15.65 13.45
CA LEU A 380 -0.47 15.28 13.72
C LEU A 380 -0.97 14.22 12.73
N LEU A 381 -0.84 14.47 11.42
CA LEU A 381 -1.32 13.56 10.39
C LEU A 381 -0.57 12.22 10.42
N LEU A 382 0.73 12.24 10.67
CA LEU A 382 1.57 11.06 10.82
C LEU A 382 1.10 10.20 12.00
N SER A 383 0.94 10.82 13.18
CA SER A 383 0.47 10.12 14.39
C SER A 383 -0.88 9.46 14.17
N ILE A 384 -1.83 10.17 13.56
CA ILE A 384 -3.18 9.67 13.28
C ILE A 384 -3.14 8.56 12.23
N THR A 385 -2.35 8.73 11.16
CA THR A 385 -2.17 7.72 10.11
C THR A 385 -1.67 6.41 10.69
N TYR A 386 -0.64 6.47 11.55
CA TYR A 386 -0.12 5.28 12.23
C TYR A 386 -1.17 4.56 13.05
N ILE A 387 -1.92 5.28 13.90
CA ILE A 387 -2.95 4.68 14.75
C ILE A 387 -4.05 4.03 13.89
N VAL A 388 -4.47 4.69 12.80
CA VAL A 388 -5.47 4.15 11.87
C VAL A 388 -4.95 2.90 11.16
N VAL A 389 -3.71 2.92 10.66
CA VAL A 389 -3.09 1.78 9.95
C VAL A 389 -2.91 0.59 10.90
N LEU A 390 -2.38 0.81 12.11
CA LEU A 390 -2.24 -0.22 13.12
C LEU A 390 -3.59 -0.82 13.51
N SER A 391 -4.59 0.03 13.75
CA SER A 391 -5.95 -0.42 14.08
C SER A 391 -6.58 -1.20 12.92
N SER A 392 -6.38 -0.77 11.68
CA SER A 392 -6.86 -1.47 10.49
C SER A 392 -6.21 -2.86 10.37
N ILE A 393 -4.90 -2.96 10.48
CA ILE A 393 -4.19 -4.23 10.32
C ILE A 393 -4.51 -5.19 11.48
N LEU A 394 -4.46 -4.73 12.73
CA LEU A 394 -4.70 -5.57 13.91
C LEU A 394 -6.18 -5.95 14.05
N VAL A 395 -7.09 -4.99 13.91
CA VAL A 395 -8.53 -5.25 14.12
C VAL A 395 -9.14 -5.84 12.86
N GLN A 396 -9.07 -5.16 11.71
CA GLN A 396 -9.72 -5.65 10.48
C GLN A 396 -9.01 -6.89 9.93
N GLY A 397 -7.67 -6.90 9.93
CA GLY A 397 -6.88 -8.03 9.41
C GLY A 397 -7.09 -9.34 10.19
N LEU A 398 -7.15 -9.29 11.52
CA LEU A 398 -7.41 -10.50 12.32
C LEU A 398 -8.90 -10.92 12.32
N THR A 399 -9.81 -10.01 12.00
CA THR A 399 -11.26 -10.30 12.02
C THR A 399 -11.87 -10.61 10.65
N ILE A 400 -11.23 -10.23 9.54
CA ILE A 400 -11.75 -10.44 8.17
C ILE A 400 -12.06 -11.91 7.90
N GLY A 401 -11.24 -12.85 8.38
CA GLY A 401 -11.50 -14.28 8.23
C GLY A 401 -12.81 -14.73 8.87
N ARG A 402 -13.18 -14.13 10.02
CA ARG A 402 -14.47 -14.38 10.68
C ARG A 402 -15.62 -13.75 9.90
N VAL A 403 -15.43 -12.55 9.36
CA VAL A 403 -16.42 -11.88 8.51
C VAL A 403 -16.72 -12.71 7.26
N VAL A 404 -15.69 -13.19 6.57
CA VAL A 404 -15.84 -14.04 5.38
C VAL A 404 -16.61 -15.30 5.71
N LYS A 405 -16.25 -16.03 6.78
CA LYS A 405 -16.96 -17.26 7.20
C LYS A 405 -18.43 -17.03 7.56
N ARG A 406 -18.79 -15.86 8.10
CA ARG A 406 -20.18 -15.54 8.47
C ARG A 406 -21.03 -15.08 7.29
N VAL A 407 -20.40 -14.50 6.28
CA VAL A 407 -21.06 -13.73 5.23
C VAL A 407 -21.02 -14.45 3.88
N ALA A 408 -19.97 -15.22 3.63
CA ALA A 408 -19.94 -16.18 2.53
C ALA A 408 -20.77 -17.40 2.96
N GLU A 409 -21.89 -17.63 2.27
CA GLU A 409 -22.59 -18.92 2.37
C GLU A 409 -21.60 -20.03 1.96
N PRO A 410 -21.55 -21.17 2.67
CA PRO A 410 -20.80 -22.32 2.18
C PRO A 410 -21.37 -22.70 0.81
N GLN A 411 -20.50 -22.66 -0.22
CA GLN A 411 -20.83 -23.22 -1.53
C GLN A 411 -20.77 -24.74 -1.48
#